data_AF-A0A1Q6TY65-F1
#
_entry.id   AF-A0A1Q6TY65-F1
#
_cell.length_a   1.000
_cell.length_b   1.000
_cell.length_c   1.000
_cell.angle_alpha   90.00
_cell.angle_beta   90.00
_cell.angle_gamma   90.00
#
_symmetry.space_group_name_H-M   'P 1'
#
loop_
_entity.id
_entity.type
_entity.pdbx_description
1 polymer ?
#
loop_
_entity_poly.entity_id
_entity_poly.type
_entity_poly.pdbx_seq_one_letter_code
_entity_poly.pdbx_strand_id
1 'polypeptide(L)'
;MVNTFIKKFVLPYLADGYSYDDSMTPTDLGYKTEVKYRNGTRMMKNDAEKQTIRLQDGTYIFVNNTVIKRTGDDGEVKQYISGIMFVIDIDGPKGNNIVGKDVFIAELPLTNNASLHFFGSGYIKNNIYTSDDLTREELIDGCETDGKYCGRLIQSDGWQIKYKY
;
A
#
# COMPACT_ATOMS: atom_id res chain seq x y z
N MET A 1 -4.59 -11.23 -12.70
CA MET A 1 -4.91 -9.79 -12.77
C MET A 1 -3.70 -8.93 -12.44
N VAL A 2 -3.17 -8.95 -11.21
CA VAL A 2 -2.08 -8.04 -10.79
C VAL A 2 -0.81 -8.16 -11.64
N ASN A 3 -0.36 -9.38 -11.98
CA ASN A 3 0.80 -9.57 -12.87
C ASN A 3 0.63 -8.87 -14.23
N THR A 4 -0.54 -9.05 -14.86
CA THR A 4 -0.88 -8.37 -16.12
C THR A 4 -0.96 -6.86 -15.95
N PHE A 5 -1.51 -6.38 -14.83
CA PHE A 5 -1.58 -4.96 -14.53
C PHE A 5 -0.17 -4.36 -14.40
N ILE A 6 0.71 -4.97 -13.60
CA ILE A 6 2.08 -4.50 -13.41
C ILE A 6 2.83 -4.45 -14.75
N LYS A 7 2.84 -5.55 -15.48
CA LYS A 7 3.58 -5.65 -16.76
C LYS A 7 3.10 -4.65 -17.82
N LYS A 8 1.80 -4.30 -17.83
CA LYS A 8 1.24 -3.41 -18.84
C LYS A 8 1.19 -1.94 -18.42
N PHE A 9 0.94 -1.65 -17.15
CA PHE A 9 0.58 -0.31 -16.68
C PHE A 9 1.54 0.26 -15.64
N VAL A 10 2.50 -0.52 -15.14
CA VAL A 10 3.49 -0.05 -14.17
C VAL A 10 4.89 -0.10 -14.77
N LEU A 11 5.39 -1.29 -15.11
CA LEU A 11 6.78 -1.48 -15.54
C LEU A 11 7.20 -0.58 -16.72
N PRO A 12 6.38 -0.38 -17.77
CA PRO A 12 6.77 0.46 -18.91
C PRO A 12 6.99 1.94 -18.58
N TYR A 13 6.56 2.40 -17.41
CA TYR A 13 6.63 3.80 -16.98
C TYR A 13 7.66 4.03 -15.86
N LEU A 14 8.37 2.99 -15.43
CA LEU A 14 9.46 3.14 -14.47
C LEU A 14 10.74 3.55 -15.20
N ALA A 15 11.56 4.36 -14.53
CA ALA A 15 12.92 4.63 -14.98
C ALA A 15 13.75 3.34 -14.99
N ASP A 16 14.78 3.29 -15.83
CA ASP A 16 15.68 2.14 -15.95
C ASP A 16 16.31 1.71 -14.60
N GLY A 17 16.78 0.46 -14.54
CA GLY A 17 17.48 -0.06 -13.35
C GLY A 17 16.56 -0.70 -12.30
N TYR A 18 15.29 -0.94 -12.62
CA TYR A 18 14.40 -1.75 -11.79
C TYR A 18 14.57 -3.25 -12.06
N SER A 19 14.21 -4.09 -11.07
CA SER A 19 13.96 -5.52 -11.26
C SER A 19 12.54 -5.88 -10.84
N TYR A 20 11.96 -6.89 -11.50
CA TYR A 20 10.63 -7.40 -11.19
C TYR A 20 10.68 -8.91 -10.93
N ASP A 21 10.03 -9.35 -9.86
CA ASP A 21 9.86 -10.76 -9.49
C ASP A 21 8.41 -11.01 -9.02
N ASP A 22 7.85 -12.17 -9.32
CA ASP A 22 6.50 -12.58 -8.89
C ASP A 22 6.46 -13.92 -8.15
N SER A 23 7.62 -14.41 -7.73
CA SER A 23 7.86 -15.72 -7.10
C SER A 23 8.66 -15.64 -5.80
N MET A 24 9.24 -14.49 -5.45
CA MET A 24 9.98 -14.32 -4.20
C MET A 24 9.08 -13.96 -3.02
N THR A 25 9.34 -14.56 -1.87
CA THR A 25 8.81 -14.09 -0.59
C THR A 25 9.63 -12.92 -0.06
N PRO A 26 9.10 -12.06 0.82
CA PRO A 26 9.91 -11.06 1.51
C PRO A 26 11.13 -11.66 2.23
N THR A 27 11.02 -12.89 2.75
CA THR A 27 12.16 -13.58 3.37
C THR A 27 13.28 -13.84 2.35
N ASP A 28 12.96 -14.28 1.14
CA ASP A 28 13.95 -14.50 0.06
C ASP A 28 14.64 -13.19 -0.37
N LEU A 29 13.92 -12.07 -0.22
CA LEU A 29 14.43 -10.73 -0.50
C LEU A 29 15.30 -10.18 0.65
N GLY A 30 15.40 -10.90 1.77
CA GLY A 30 16.24 -10.56 2.92
C GLY A 30 15.52 -9.92 4.10
N TYR A 31 14.18 -9.82 4.07
CA TYR A 31 13.42 -9.24 5.17
C TYR A 31 13.45 -10.13 6.41
N LYS A 32 13.92 -9.57 7.53
CA LYS A 32 14.04 -10.29 8.81
C LYS A 32 12.78 -10.21 9.68
N THR A 33 11.95 -9.20 9.45
CA THR A 33 10.74 -8.94 10.24
C THR A 33 9.56 -8.64 9.31
N GLU A 34 8.36 -9.04 9.73
CA GLU A 34 7.11 -8.68 9.08
C GLU A 34 6.92 -7.16 9.04
N VAL A 35 6.19 -6.66 8.03
CA VAL A 35 5.76 -5.25 8.04
C VAL A 35 4.68 -5.07 9.09
N LYS A 36 4.86 -4.06 9.95
CA LYS A 36 3.95 -3.74 11.06
C LYS A 36 3.48 -2.30 11.00
N TYR A 37 2.26 -2.08 11.48
CA TYR A 37 1.80 -0.76 11.84
C TYR A 37 2.52 -0.23 13.09
N ARG A 38 2.45 1.08 13.35
CA ARG A 38 3.12 1.69 14.53
C ARG A 38 2.58 1.16 15.86
N ASN A 39 1.32 0.74 15.90
CA ASN A 39 0.71 0.06 17.05
C ASN A 39 1.19 -1.40 17.26
N GLY A 40 2.11 -1.89 16.42
CA GLY A 40 2.68 -3.23 16.50
C GLY A 40 1.84 -4.33 15.84
N THR A 41 0.63 -4.02 15.37
CA THR A 41 -0.18 -4.98 14.63
C THR A 41 0.46 -5.29 13.27
N ARG A 42 0.31 -6.54 12.84
CA ARG A 42 0.90 -7.01 11.57
C ARG A 42 0.11 -6.46 10.39
N MET A 43 0.84 -5.85 9.45
CA MET A 43 0.32 -5.41 8.17
C MET A 43 0.57 -6.47 7.08
N MET A 44 1.82 -6.93 6.93
CA MET A 44 2.22 -7.88 5.88
C MET A 44 3.11 -8.99 6.44
N LYS A 45 2.77 -10.23 6.11
CA LYS A 45 3.62 -11.40 6.38
C LYS A 45 4.76 -11.54 5.37
N ASN A 46 5.81 -12.23 5.77
CA ASN A 46 7.01 -12.48 4.95
C ASN A 46 7.07 -13.89 4.33
N ASP A 47 6.06 -14.72 4.55
CA ASP A 47 6.01 -16.14 4.20
C ASP A 47 5.23 -16.44 2.91
N ALA A 48 4.75 -15.41 2.22
CA ALA A 48 3.99 -15.55 0.98
C ALA A 48 4.70 -14.83 -0.17
N GLU A 49 4.70 -15.46 -1.35
CA GLU A 49 5.23 -14.88 -2.58
C GLU A 49 4.49 -13.58 -2.92
N LYS A 50 5.24 -12.60 -3.43
CA LYS A 50 4.71 -11.29 -3.78
C LYS A 50 5.23 -10.81 -5.12
N GLN A 51 4.37 -10.13 -5.83
CA GLN A 51 4.79 -9.34 -6.97
C GLN A 51 5.55 -8.13 -6.47
N THR A 52 6.85 -8.12 -6.77
CA THR A 52 7.82 -7.23 -6.18
C THR A 52 8.52 -6.48 -7.29
N ILE A 53 8.56 -5.16 -7.16
CA ILE A 53 9.39 -4.29 -7.97
C ILE A 53 10.47 -3.75 -7.04
N ARG A 54 11.74 -3.90 -7.42
CA ARG A 54 12.86 -3.27 -6.72
C ARG A 54 13.40 -2.15 -7.59
N LEU A 55 13.49 -0.95 -7.03
CA LEU A 55 14.08 0.21 -7.69
C LEU A 55 15.58 0.30 -7.41
N GLN A 56 16.29 1.07 -8.23
CA GLN A 56 17.75 1.20 -8.16
C GLN A 56 18.25 1.80 -6.84
N ASP A 57 17.45 2.68 -6.22
CA ASP A 57 17.77 3.32 -4.94
C ASP A 57 17.64 2.39 -3.72
N GLY A 58 17.13 1.17 -3.92
CA GLY A 58 16.89 0.20 -2.86
C GLY A 58 15.45 0.16 -2.37
N THR A 59 14.54 0.95 -2.93
CA THR A 59 13.10 0.88 -2.65
C THR A 59 12.51 -0.44 -3.14
N TYR A 60 11.69 -1.09 -2.31
CA TYR A 60 10.91 -2.27 -2.67
C TYR A 60 9.43 -1.92 -2.72
N ILE A 61 8.74 -2.36 -3.77
CA ILE A 61 7.30 -2.16 -3.95
C ILE A 61 6.64 -3.51 -4.09
N PHE A 62 5.87 -3.90 -3.08
CA PHE A 62 5.03 -5.09 -3.13
C PHE A 62 3.63 -4.72 -3.62
N VAL A 63 3.14 -5.42 -4.63
CA VAL A 63 1.85 -5.14 -5.26
C VAL A 63 0.87 -6.27 -4.98
N ASN A 64 -0.30 -5.94 -4.44
CA ASN A 64 -1.34 -6.90 -4.04
C ASN A 64 -2.72 -6.45 -4.53
N ASN A 65 -3.67 -7.38 -4.65
CA ASN A 65 -5.08 -6.99 -4.75
C ASN A 65 -5.61 -6.59 -3.37
N THR A 66 -6.49 -5.59 -3.31
CA THR A 66 -7.41 -5.44 -2.19
C THR A 66 -8.71 -6.19 -2.46
N VAL A 67 -9.31 -6.72 -1.40
CA VAL A 67 -10.57 -7.46 -1.50
C VAL A 67 -11.61 -6.90 -0.53
N ILE A 68 -12.84 -6.78 -1.01
CA ILE A 68 -14.01 -6.52 -0.17
C ILE A 68 -14.83 -7.81 -0.03
N LYS A 69 -15.40 -8.00 1.15
CA LYS A 69 -16.33 -9.10 1.44
C LYS A 69 -17.74 -8.54 1.46
N ARG A 70 -18.67 -9.19 0.77
CA ARG A 70 -20.09 -8.86 0.82
C ARG A 70 -20.90 -10.10 1.12
N THR A 71 -21.80 -9.99 2.09
CA THR A 71 -22.78 -11.04 2.39
C THR A 71 -23.95 -10.89 1.43
N GLY A 72 -24.26 -11.95 0.68
CA GLY A 72 -25.44 -12.01 -0.17
C GLY A 72 -26.72 -12.18 0.64
N ASP A 73 -27.87 -12.07 -0.03
CA ASP A 73 -29.19 -12.27 0.57
C ASP A 73 -29.40 -13.71 1.10
N ASP A 74 -28.61 -14.66 0.58
CA ASP A 74 -28.53 -16.07 1.00
C ASP A 74 -27.61 -16.28 2.22
N GLY A 75 -26.98 -15.22 2.74
CA GLY A 75 -26.01 -15.29 3.83
C GLY A 75 -24.59 -15.69 3.40
N GLU A 76 -24.35 -15.96 2.10
CA GLU A 76 -23.04 -16.34 1.59
C GLU A 76 -22.09 -15.12 1.54
N VAL A 77 -20.88 -15.26 2.09
CA VAL A 77 -19.86 -14.21 2.02
C VAL A 77 -19.03 -14.36 0.75
N LYS A 78 -19.25 -13.48 -0.22
CA LYS A 78 -18.50 -13.40 -1.48
C LYS A 78 -17.36 -12.40 -1.38
N GLN A 79 -16.21 -12.74 -1.99
CA GLN A 79 -15.04 -11.85 -2.06
C GLN A 79 -14.92 -11.24 -3.46
N TYR A 80 -14.69 -9.93 -3.52
CA TYR A 80 -14.52 -9.19 -4.76
C TYR A 80 -13.21 -8.41 -4.71
N ILE A 81 -12.46 -8.39 -5.82
CA ILE A 81 -11.30 -7.52 -5.94
C ILE A 81 -11.81 -6.07 -5.99
N SER A 82 -11.34 -5.24 -5.06
CA SER A 82 -11.74 -3.84 -4.91
C SER A 82 -10.71 -2.84 -5.40
N GLY A 83 -9.46 -3.27 -5.55
CA GLY A 83 -8.34 -2.35 -5.76
C GLY A 83 -7.01 -3.06 -5.96
N ILE A 84 -6.00 -2.26 -6.25
CA ILE A 84 -4.59 -2.65 -6.27
C ILE A 84 -3.88 -1.86 -5.16
N MET A 85 -3.25 -2.56 -4.24
CA MET A 85 -2.46 -1.99 -3.15
C MET A 85 -0.97 -2.07 -3.49
N PHE A 86 -0.26 -1.00 -3.18
CA PHE A 86 1.19 -0.88 -3.26
C PHE A 86 1.71 -0.69 -1.85
N VAL A 87 2.58 -1.59 -1.40
CA VAL A 87 3.34 -1.46 -0.15
C VAL A 87 4.75 -1.06 -0.55
N ILE A 88 5.09 0.19 -0.29
CA ILE A 88 6.30 0.87 -0.75
C ILE A 88 7.23 0.99 0.45
N ASP A 89 8.32 0.24 0.44
CA ASP A 89 9.34 0.28 1.47
C ASP A 89 10.59 0.97 0.92
N ILE A 90 10.90 2.14 1.46
CA ILE A 90 11.98 3.00 0.98
C ILE A 90 13.37 2.59 1.51
N ASP A 91 13.43 1.81 2.60
CA ASP A 91 14.68 1.30 3.16
C ASP A 91 14.93 -0.18 2.79
N GLY A 92 13.90 -0.83 2.25
CA GLY A 92 13.92 -2.23 1.87
C GLY A 92 14.23 -3.15 3.08
N PRO A 93 14.87 -4.31 2.85
CA PRO A 93 15.19 -5.29 3.89
C PRO A 93 16.07 -4.78 5.05
N LYS A 94 16.66 -3.58 4.92
CA LYS A 94 17.53 -2.95 5.93
C LYS A 94 16.72 -2.20 6.99
N GLY A 95 15.49 -1.83 6.67
CA GLY A 95 14.61 -1.03 7.51
C GLY A 95 14.05 -1.80 8.72
N ASN A 96 13.25 -1.11 9.51
CA ASN A 96 12.50 -1.69 10.63
C ASN A 96 11.15 -2.31 10.18
N ASN A 97 10.76 -2.06 8.93
CA ASN A 97 9.53 -2.52 8.29
C ASN A 97 8.28 -1.96 8.99
N ILE A 98 8.26 -0.66 9.27
CA ILE A 98 7.20 0.03 10.01
C ILE A 98 6.42 0.99 9.10
N VAL A 99 5.11 0.78 9.03
CA VAL A 99 4.20 1.66 8.29
C VAL A 99 4.27 3.09 8.84
N GLY A 100 4.39 4.06 7.94
CA GLY A 100 4.53 5.47 8.24
C GLY A 100 5.92 5.89 8.70
N LYS A 101 6.94 5.02 8.62
CA LYS A 101 8.35 5.37 8.80
C LYS A 101 9.12 5.10 7.53
N ASP A 102 9.41 3.83 7.29
CA ASP A 102 10.10 3.29 6.13
C ASP A 102 9.14 2.61 5.15
N VAL A 103 7.91 2.28 5.58
CA VAL A 103 6.89 1.70 4.71
C VAL A 103 5.70 2.64 4.51
N PHE A 104 5.28 2.84 3.27
CA PHE A 104 4.11 3.62 2.90
C PHE A 104 3.16 2.78 2.05
N ILE A 105 1.86 3.02 2.21
CA ILE A 105 0.82 2.23 1.54
C ILE A 105 0.07 3.14 0.59
N ALA A 106 -0.04 2.75 -0.69
CA ALA A 106 -0.90 3.41 -1.65
C ALA A 106 -1.93 2.42 -2.19
N GLU A 107 -3.08 2.92 -2.62
CA GLU A 107 -4.15 2.13 -3.22
C GLU A 107 -4.67 2.79 -4.50
N LEU A 108 -4.97 1.94 -5.48
CA LEU A 108 -5.76 2.27 -6.65
C LEU A 108 -7.07 1.49 -6.58
N PRO A 109 -8.18 2.10 -6.13
CA PRO A 109 -9.47 1.45 -6.08
C PRO A 109 -9.98 1.22 -7.51
N LEU A 110 -10.56 0.06 -7.78
CA LEU A 110 -11.14 -0.27 -9.09
C LEU A 110 -12.58 0.26 -9.17
N THR A 111 -12.72 1.59 -9.15
CA THR A 111 -13.98 2.33 -9.25
C THR A 111 -14.03 3.19 -10.53
N ASN A 112 -15.19 3.76 -10.87
CA ASN A 112 -15.34 4.60 -12.06
C ASN A 112 -14.50 5.89 -12.00
N ASN A 113 -14.19 6.37 -10.80
CA ASN A 113 -13.36 7.54 -10.53
C ASN A 113 -11.99 7.17 -9.96
N ALA A 114 -11.43 6.03 -10.36
CA ALA A 114 -10.19 5.50 -9.83
C ALA A 114 -9.04 6.51 -9.93
N SER A 115 -8.34 6.72 -8.82
CA SER A 115 -7.09 7.47 -8.76
C SER A 115 -6.17 6.84 -7.72
N LEU A 116 -4.88 6.74 -8.04
CA LEU A 116 -3.87 6.31 -7.07
C LEU A 116 -3.78 7.35 -5.95
N HIS A 117 -3.84 6.89 -4.71
CA HIS A 117 -3.70 7.73 -3.53
C HIS A 117 -2.99 6.98 -2.42
N PHE A 118 -2.34 7.70 -1.50
CA PHE A 118 -1.87 7.08 -0.27
C PHE A 118 -3.07 6.60 0.55
N PHE A 119 -2.89 5.43 1.17
CA PHE A 119 -3.91 4.78 1.96
C PHE A 119 -4.44 5.74 3.02
N GLY A 120 -5.75 5.83 3.08
CA GLY A 120 -6.49 6.79 3.90
C GLY A 120 -7.81 6.18 4.34
N SER A 121 -8.64 7.01 4.97
CA SER A 121 -10.02 6.64 5.27
C SER A 121 -10.92 7.02 4.10
N GLY A 122 -11.89 6.17 3.78
CA GLY A 122 -12.84 6.41 2.70
C GLY A 122 -13.79 5.24 2.51
N TYR A 123 -14.75 5.40 1.61
CA TYR A 123 -15.75 4.39 1.32
C TYR A 123 -16.06 4.31 -0.19
N ILE A 124 -16.61 3.17 -0.60
CA ILE A 124 -17.08 2.95 -1.97
C ILE A 124 -18.60 2.85 -1.96
N LYS A 125 -19.28 3.72 -2.71
CA LYS A 125 -20.73 3.68 -2.93
C LYS A 125 -21.03 3.84 -4.41
N ASN A 126 -21.91 3.00 -4.97
CA ASN A 126 -22.29 3.03 -6.39
C ASN A 126 -21.10 3.06 -7.36
N ASN A 127 -20.06 2.26 -7.07
CA ASN A 127 -18.82 2.20 -7.84
C ASN A 127 -18.05 3.53 -7.93
N ILE A 128 -18.19 4.39 -6.91
CA ILE A 128 -17.45 5.63 -6.73
C ILE A 128 -16.72 5.53 -5.40
N TYR A 129 -15.41 5.79 -5.41
CA TYR A 129 -14.61 5.94 -4.21
C TYR A 129 -14.72 7.38 -3.72
N THR A 130 -14.98 7.56 -2.43
CA THR A 130 -14.99 8.85 -1.76
C THR A 130 -14.01 8.77 -0.58
N SER A 131 -12.94 9.56 -0.65
CA SER A 131 -12.06 9.78 0.50
C SER A 131 -12.84 10.50 1.59
N ASP A 132 -12.60 10.12 2.83
CA ASP A 132 -13.07 10.91 3.96
C ASP A 132 -12.34 12.26 3.98
N ASP A 133 -13.07 13.30 4.36
CA ASP A 133 -12.54 14.65 4.53
C ASP A 133 -11.94 14.78 5.94
N LEU A 134 -10.80 14.12 6.14
CA LEU A 134 -10.06 14.17 7.40
C LEU A 134 -9.31 15.48 7.51
N THR A 135 -9.43 16.13 8.66
CA THR A 135 -8.61 17.29 9.04
C THR A 135 -7.13 16.92 9.12
N ARG A 136 -6.27 17.93 9.06
CA ARG A 136 -4.83 17.72 9.18
C ARG A 136 -4.45 17.13 10.54
N GLU A 137 -5.15 17.54 11.60
CA GLU A 137 -4.97 17.03 12.96
C GLU A 137 -5.31 15.53 13.06
N GLU A 138 -6.40 15.09 12.43
CA GLU A 138 -6.78 13.67 12.36
C GLU A 138 -5.76 12.84 11.55
N LEU A 139 -5.19 13.42 10.48
CA LEU A 139 -4.12 12.78 9.71
C LEU A 139 -2.83 12.63 10.54
N ILE A 140 -2.49 13.62 11.37
CA ILE A 140 -1.36 13.54 12.30
C ILE A 140 -1.62 12.44 13.33
N ASP A 141 -2.77 12.45 13.99
CA ASP A 141 -3.12 11.45 15.01
C ASP A 141 -3.05 10.03 14.43
N GLY A 142 -3.65 9.79 13.26
CA GLY A 142 -3.58 8.50 12.59
C GLY A 142 -2.17 8.12 12.08
N CYS A 143 -1.33 9.10 11.74
CA CYS A 143 0.07 8.88 11.40
C CYS A 143 0.89 8.48 12.64
N GLU A 144 0.70 9.15 13.78
CA GLU A 144 1.47 8.89 15.00
C GLU A 144 1.06 7.55 15.66
N THR A 145 -0.23 7.25 15.68
CA THR A 145 -0.80 6.07 16.36
C THR A 145 -0.62 4.77 15.57
N ASP A 146 -0.90 4.79 14.26
CA ASP A 146 -1.01 3.59 13.43
C ASP A 146 -0.03 3.63 12.23
N GLY A 147 0.37 4.83 11.79
CA GLY A 147 1.28 5.03 10.66
C GLY A 147 0.58 5.04 9.30
N LYS A 148 -0.64 4.50 9.21
CA LYS A 148 -1.39 4.35 7.95
C LYS A 148 -1.59 5.67 7.19
N TYR A 149 -1.76 6.78 7.90
CA TYR A 149 -2.08 8.08 7.29
C TYR A 149 -0.85 8.95 7.02
N CYS A 150 0.36 8.51 7.34
CA CYS A 150 1.56 9.34 7.13
C CYS A 150 1.76 9.69 5.64
N GLY A 151 1.52 8.75 4.73
CA GLY A 151 1.57 9.04 3.28
C GLY A 151 0.52 10.07 2.85
N ARG A 152 -0.70 9.96 3.39
CA ARG A 152 -1.78 10.92 3.12
C ARG A 152 -1.48 12.30 3.68
N LEU A 153 -0.87 12.37 4.86
CA LEU A 153 -0.39 13.61 5.47
C LEU A 153 0.71 14.28 4.63
N ILE A 154 1.68 13.51 4.12
CA ILE A 154 2.70 14.01 3.19
C ILE A 154 2.04 14.61 1.95
N GLN A 155 1.05 13.90 1.38
CA GLN A 155 0.31 14.37 0.22
C GLN A 155 -0.48 15.66 0.51
N SER A 156 -1.11 15.78 1.69
CA SER A 156 -1.84 17.00 2.09
C SER A 156 -0.90 18.17 2.38
N ASP A 157 0.29 17.90 2.89
CA ASP A 157 1.35 18.89 3.16
C ASP A 157 2.16 19.24 1.89
N GLY A 158 1.66 18.90 0.69
CA GLY A 158 2.29 19.27 -0.58
C GLY A 158 3.59 18.53 -0.86
N TRP A 159 3.67 17.25 -0.47
CA TRP A 159 4.84 16.37 -0.61
C TRP A 159 6.04 16.76 0.25
N GLN A 160 5.84 17.57 1.27
CA GLN A 160 6.88 17.94 2.22
C GLN A 160 7.01 16.91 3.34
N ILE A 161 8.20 16.32 3.48
CA ILE A 161 8.60 15.52 4.64
C ILE A 161 9.20 16.45 5.70
N LYS A 162 8.62 16.54 6.90
CA LYS A 162 9.12 17.31 8.05
C LYS A 162 9.39 16.34 9.19
N TYR A 163 10.31 16.74 10.06
CA TYR A 163 10.84 15.90 11.13
C TYR A 163 9.82 15.47 12.20
N LYS A 164 8.66 16.14 12.28
CA LYS A 164 7.61 15.82 13.27
C LYS A 164 6.61 14.77 12.77
N TYR A 165 6.95 14.02 11.73
CA TYR A 165 6.15 12.89 11.25
C TYR A 165 7.03 11.66 11.03
#